data_AF-D8LLB5-F1
#
_entry.id   AF-D8LLB5-F1
#
_cell.length_a   1.000
_cell.length_b   1.000
_cell.length_c   1.000
_cell.angle_alpha   90.00
_cell.angle_beta   90.00
_cell.angle_gamma   90.00
#
_symmetry.space_group_name_H-M   'P 1'
#
loop_
_entity.id
_entity.type
_entity.pdbx_description
1 polymer ?
#
loop_
_entity_poly.entity_id
_entity_poly.type
_entity_poly.pdbx_seq_one_letter_code
_entity_poly.pdbx_strand_id
1 'polypeptide(L)'
;MLYSTVPGPSSGRLGPFVGDVFQDIRPDEKRIINILELGPSWALRGALEADVEVLDGSNWAISFDVVYNNFAGVKVQEKKFDPAVTERRIWSMTYLDDGFRILYGRQEAMSAEESFIFVMERDRQ
;
A
#
# COMPACT_ATOMS: atom_id res chain seq x y z
N MET A 1 -5.50 -6.96 5.08
CA MET A 1 -4.10 -7.45 5.17
C MET A 1 -4.00 -8.28 6.43
N LEU A 2 -3.44 -9.49 6.33
CA LEU A 2 -3.37 -10.45 7.43
C LEU A 2 -2.03 -10.41 8.18
N TYR A 3 -0.94 -10.09 7.47
CA TYR A 3 0.40 -10.08 8.03
C TYR A 3 1.30 -9.11 7.26
N SER A 4 2.25 -8.48 7.95
CA SER A 4 3.34 -7.75 7.32
C SER A 4 4.61 -7.74 8.17
N THR A 5 5.77 -7.65 7.53
CA THR A 5 7.07 -7.44 8.18
C THR A 5 7.50 -5.96 8.24
N VAL A 6 6.72 -5.04 7.66
CA VAL A 6 7.11 -3.62 7.61
C VAL A 6 6.97 -2.97 9.00
N PRO A 7 7.92 -2.13 9.46
CA PRO A 7 7.85 -1.50 10.78
C PRO A 7 6.98 -0.22 10.86
N GLY A 8 6.09 0.05 9.89
CA GLY A 8 5.38 1.34 9.76
C GLY A 8 3.85 1.24 9.63
N PRO A 9 3.16 2.33 9.26
CA PRO A 9 1.70 2.38 9.09
C PRO A 9 1.14 1.30 8.17
N SER A 10 1.89 0.93 7.14
CA SER A 10 1.55 -0.17 6.22
C SER A 10 1.52 -1.55 6.89
N SER A 11 1.86 -1.67 8.18
CA SER A 11 1.66 -2.87 9.01
C SER A 11 0.26 -2.94 9.66
N GLY A 12 -0.59 -1.95 9.40
CA GLY A 12 -1.90 -1.84 10.05
C GLY A 12 -1.85 -1.14 11.40
N ARG A 13 -0.77 -0.42 11.70
CA ARG A 13 -0.54 0.20 13.00
C ARG A 13 -0.21 1.67 12.88
N LEU A 14 -0.96 2.52 13.57
CA LEU A 14 -0.61 3.92 13.78
C LEU A 14 -0.46 4.17 15.29
N GLY A 15 0.79 4.11 15.78
CA GLY A 15 1.05 4.12 17.22
C GLY A 15 0.39 2.91 17.90
N PRO A 16 -0.43 3.10 18.95
CA PRO A 16 -1.11 2.01 19.66
C PRO A 16 -2.36 1.49 18.92
N PHE A 17 -2.81 2.19 17.87
CA PHE A 17 -4.04 1.83 17.17
C PHE A 17 -3.77 0.79 16.09
N VAL A 18 -4.59 -0.26 16.06
CA VAL A 18 -4.57 -1.33 15.05
C VAL A 18 -5.82 -1.17 14.17
N GLY A 19 -5.64 -1.29 12.86
CA GLY A 19 -6.69 -1.07 11.88
C GLY A 19 -6.63 -2.02 10.71
N ASP A 20 -7.59 -1.85 9.82
CA ASP A 20 -7.68 -2.62 8.58
C ASP A 20 -6.82 -1.98 7.51
N VAL A 21 -5.98 -2.80 6.86
CA VAL A 21 -5.18 -2.38 5.70
C VAL A 21 -5.62 -3.12 4.46
N PHE A 22 -5.90 -2.38 3.40
CA PHE A 22 -6.28 -2.92 2.10
C PHE A 22 -5.76 -2.03 0.98
N GLN A 23 -5.87 -2.53 -0.25
CA GLN A 23 -5.46 -1.82 -1.45
C GLN A 23 -6.69 -1.64 -2.34
N ASP A 24 -6.92 -0.41 -2.77
CA ASP A 24 -7.82 -0.10 -3.88
C ASP A 24 -6.95 -0.05 -5.14
N ILE A 25 -7.07 -1.10 -5.97
CA ILE A 25 -6.32 -1.25 -7.21
C ILE A 25 -7.20 -0.76 -8.35
N ARG A 26 -6.70 0.20 -9.13
CA ARG A 26 -7.42 0.78 -10.27
C ARG A 26 -6.61 0.58 -11.54
N PRO A 27 -6.77 -0.58 -12.22
CA PRO A 27 -5.99 -0.93 -13.39
C PRO A 27 -6.13 0.08 -14.54
N ASP A 28 -7.34 0.57 -14.78
CA ASP A 28 -7.64 1.52 -15.85
C ASP A 28 -6.98 2.88 -15.63
N GLU A 29 -6.83 3.28 -14.37
CA GLU A 29 -6.16 4.52 -13.98
C GLU A 29 -4.64 4.33 -13.85
N LYS A 30 -4.14 3.09 -13.84
CA LYS A 30 -2.76 2.73 -13.44
C LYS A 30 -2.40 3.28 -12.06
N ARG A 31 -3.34 3.21 -11.13
CA ARG A 31 -3.19 3.73 -9.77
C ARG A 31 -3.44 2.64 -8.74
N ILE A 32 -2.79 2.79 -7.61
CA ILE A 32 -3.06 1.98 -6.42
C ILE A 32 -3.09 2.88 -5.19
N ILE A 33 -4.02 2.58 -4.30
CA ILE A 33 -4.17 3.31 -3.04
C ILE A 33 -4.03 2.31 -1.90
N ASN A 34 -2.97 2.46 -1.09
CA ASN A 34 -2.87 1.73 0.17
C ASN A 34 -3.67 2.47 1.22
N ILE A 35 -4.59 1.77 1.87
CA ILE A 35 -5.56 2.38 2.79
C ILE A 35 -5.37 1.74 4.16
N LEU A 36 -5.31 2.57 5.19
CA LEU A 36 -5.40 2.18 6.60
C LEU A 36 -6.65 2.82 7.20
N GLU A 37 -7.57 2.01 7.71
CA GLU A 37 -8.76 2.48 8.41
C GLU A 37 -8.72 2.12 9.89
N LEU A 38 -9.00 3.12 10.74
CA LEU A 38 -8.89 3.05 12.19
C LEU A 38 -10.16 3.58 12.87
N GLY A 39 -10.55 2.88 13.94
CA GLY A 39 -11.64 3.29 14.82
C GLY A 39 -13.06 2.94 14.31
N PRO A 40 -14.09 3.19 15.14
CA PRO A 40 -15.48 2.94 14.76
C PRO A 40 -15.87 3.77 13.53
N SER A 41 -16.62 3.15 12.62
CA SER A 41 -17.11 3.78 11.38
C SER A 41 -16.02 4.44 10.52
N TRP A 42 -14.79 3.91 10.56
CA TRP A 42 -13.65 4.41 9.76
C TRP A 42 -13.34 5.89 10.03
N ALA A 43 -13.50 6.31 11.29
CA ALA A 43 -13.34 7.70 11.71
C ALA A 43 -11.97 8.29 11.35
N LEU A 44 -10.90 7.48 11.30
CA LEU A 44 -9.59 7.88 10.80
C LEU A 44 -9.18 6.99 9.63
N ARG A 45 -8.81 7.62 8.51
CA ARG A 45 -8.36 6.92 7.30
C ARG A 45 -7.05 7.52 6.80
N GLY A 46 -6.00 6.73 6.73
CA GLY A 46 -4.77 7.06 6.01
C GLY A 46 -4.79 6.47 4.61
N ALA A 47 -4.33 7.23 3.62
CA ALA A 47 -4.21 6.76 2.25
C ALA A 47 -2.87 7.18 1.64
N LEU A 48 -2.25 6.23 0.94
CA LEU A 48 -1.03 6.44 0.17
C LEU A 48 -1.30 6.03 -1.27
N GLU A 49 -1.41 7.03 -2.14
CA GLU A 49 -1.64 6.86 -3.58
C GLU A 49 -0.32 6.73 -4.32
N ALA A 50 -0.31 5.88 -5.34
CA ALA A 50 0.84 5.63 -6.18
C ALA A 50 0.45 5.37 -7.63
N ASP A 51 1.35 5.76 -8.54
CA ASP A 51 1.34 5.31 -9.92
C ASP A 51 1.89 3.89 -10.03
N VAL A 52 1.34 3.15 -10.99
CA VAL A 52 1.67 1.76 -11.25
C VAL A 52 2.16 1.59 -12.68
N GLU A 53 3.35 1.03 -12.83
CA GLU A 53 3.84 0.51 -14.10
C GLU A 53 3.92 -1.02 -14.01
N VAL A 54 3.15 -1.70 -14.85
CA VAL A 54 3.18 -3.17 -14.94
C VAL A 54 4.42 -3.56 -15.73
N LEU A 55 5.41 -4.17 -15.07
CA LEU A 55 6.64 -4.63 -15.71
C LEU A 55 6.41 -5.99 -16.37
N ASP A 56 5.74 -6.90 -15.66
CA ASP A 56 5.33 -8.21 -16.15
C ASP A 56 4.09 -8.73 -15.38
N GLY A 57 3.71 -10.00 -15.60
CA GLY A 57 2.52 -10.61 -15.00
C GLY A 57 2.50 -10.71 -13.46
N SER A 58 3.62 -10.44 -12.80
CA SER A 58 3.78 -10.55 -11.34
C SER A 58 4.53 -9.39 -10.70
N ASN A 59 5.18 -8.53 -11.48
CA ASN A 59 6.01 -7.44 -10.98
C ASN A 59 5.47 -6.08 -11.43
N TRP A 60 5.18 -5.24 -10.45
CA TRP A 60 4.79 -3.85 -10.67
C TRP A 60 5.85 -2.92 -10.12
N ALA A 61 6.13 -1.85 -10.84
CA ALA A 61 6.87 -0.73 -10.31
C ALA A 61 5.90 0.33 -9.80
N ILE A 62 6.20 0.85 -8.61
CA ILE A 62 5.32 1.71 -7.83
C ILE A 62 6.05 3.00 -7.53
N SER A 63 5.39 4.13 -7.82
CA SER A 63 5.89 5.47 -7.55
C SER A 63 4.88 6.21 -6.69
N PHE A 64 5.23 6.51 -5.46
CA PHE A 64 4.32 7.20 -4.54
C PHE A 64 4.12 8.66 -4.95
N ASP A 65 2.86 9.10 -4.95
CA ASP A 65 2.48 10.46 -5.37
C ASP A 65 2.04 11.30 -4.17
N VAL A 66 1.08 10.80 -3.39
CA VAL A 66 0.54 11.56 -2.25
C VAL A 66 0.18 10.64 -1.10
N VAL A 67 0.47 11.10 0.12
CA VAL A 67 -0.07 10.54 1.35
C VAL A 67 -0.99 11.57 2.01
N TYR A 68 -2.16 11.13 2.45
CA TYR A 68 -3.09 11.98 3.20
C TYR A 68 -3.83 11.21 4.26
N ASN A 69 -4.33 11.95 5.24
CA ASN A 69 -5.16 11.45 6.30
C ASN A 69 -6.50 12.18 6.30
N ASN A 70 -7.58 11.43 6.47
CA ASN A 70 -8.93 11.93 6.64
C ASN A 70 -9.41 11.59 8.05
N PHE A 71 -10.10 12.52 8.71
CA PHE A 71 -10.82 12.27 9.94
C PHE A 71 -12.28 12.65 9.77
N ALA A 72 -13.19 11.70 10.02
CA ALA A 72 -14.64 11.86 9.85
C ALA A 72 -15.03 12.45 8.47
N GLY A 73 -14.35 12.02 7.40
CA GLY A 73 -14.57 12.48 6.02
C GLY A 73 -13.86 13.80 5.65
N VAL A 74 -13.23 14.49 6.60
CA VAL A 74 -12.48 15.73 6.34
C VAL A 74 -10.99 15.42 6.17
N LYS A 75 -10.38 15.90 5.09
CA LYS A 75 -8.93 15.79 4.88
C LYS A 75 -8.19 16.69 5.87
N VAL A 76 -7.40 16.09 6.77
CA VAL A 76 -6.71 16.81 7.86
C VAL A 76 -5.23 17.03 7.57
N GLN A 77 -4.63 16.19 6.73
CA GLN A 77 -3.23 16.28 6.35
C GLN A 77 -3.04 15.75 4.95
N GLU A 78 -2.19 16.39 4.16
CA GLU A 78 -1.74 15.93 2.85
C GLU A 78 -0.25 16.23 2.70
N LYS A 79 0.48 15.29 2.11
CA LYS A 79 1.86 15.47 1.67
C LYS A 79 2.01 14.86 0.29
N LYS A 80 2.36 15.69 -0.68
CA LYS A 80 2.80 15.24 -2.01
C LYS A 80 4.27 14.87 -1.97
N PHE A 81 4.62 13.82 -2.69
CA PHE A 81 5.99 13.39 -2.90
C PHE A 81 6.51 14.02 -4.18
N ASP A 82 7.78 14.40 -4.18
CA ASP A 82 8.41 14.98 -5.37
C ASP A 82 8.88 13.82 -6.27
N PRO A 83 8.35 13.69 -7.49
CA PRO A 83 8.72 12.59 -8.39
C PRO A 83 10.19 12.62 -8.79
N ALA A 84 10.89 13.76 -8.69
CA ALA A 84 12.31 13.85 -9.01
C ALA A 84 13.23 13.15 -7.99
N VAL A 85 12.75 12.94 -6.77
CA VAL A 85 13.53 12.34 -5.67
C VAL A 85 12.83 11.15 -5.02
N THR A 86 11.62 10.82 -5.44
CA THR A 86 10.89 9.67 -4.91
C THR A 86 11.45 8.39 -5.49
N GLU A 87 11.97 7.55 -4.60
CA GLU A 87 12.52 6.25 -4.99
C GLU A 87 11.41 5.31 -5.48
N ARG A 88 11.65 4.72 -6.65
CA ARG A 88 10.79 3.69 -7.22
C ARG A 88 10.83 2.42 -6.36
N ARG A 89 9.67 1.81 -6.18
CA ARG A 89 9.50 0.55 -5.45
C ARG A 89 9.16 -0.56 -6.43
N ILE A 90 9.63 -1.77 -6.16
CA ILE A 90 9.22 -2.97 -6.89
C ILE A 90 8.33 -3.79 -5.98
N TRP A 91 7.15 -4.12 -6.49
CA TRP A 91 6.17 -4.98 -5.86
C TRP A 91 6.03 -6.24 -6.67
N SER A 92 6.53 -7.34 -6.11
CA SER A 92 6.39 -8.68 -6.67
C SER A 92 5.24 -9.40 -5.98
N MET A 93 4.37 -10.04 -6.74
CA MET A 93 3.17 -10.70 -6.21
C MET A 93 3.13 -12.18 -6.56
N THR A 94 2.84 -12.99 -5.54
CA THR A 94 2.52 -14.40 -5.69
C THR A 94 1.10 -14.63 -5.21
N TYR A 95 0.24 -15.18 -6.06
CA TYR A 95 -1.12 -15.54 -5.69
C TYR A 95 -1.12 -16.94 -5.08
N LEU A 96 -1.64 -17.06 -3.86
CA LEU A 96 -1.77 -18.36 -3.19
C LEU A 96 -3.02 -19.09 -3.68
N ASP A 97 -4.10 -18.34 -3.85
CA ASP A 97 -5.39 -18.77 -4.39
C ASP A 97 -6.17 -17.54 -4.92
N ASP A 98 -7.47 -17.70 -5.13
CA ASP A 98 -8.35 -16.63 -5.60
C ASP A 98 -8.60 -15.55 -4.52
N GLY A 99 -8.41 -15.90 -3.25
CA GLY A 99 -8.67 -15.03 -2.10
C GLY A 99 -7.44 -14.31 -1.55
N PHE A 100 -6.22 -14.82 -1.77
CA PHE A 100 -5.01 -14.31 -1.12
C PHE A 100 -3.82 -14.12 -2.07
N ARG A 101 -3.07 -13.06 -1.81
CA ARG A 101 -1.75 -12.80 -2.41
C ARG A 101 -0.69 -12.53 -1.34
N ILE A 102 0.54 -12.94 -1.64
CA ILE A 102 1.74 -12.45 -0.97
C ILE A 102 2.35 -11.36 -1.85
N LEU A 103 2.59 -10.20 -1.26
CA LEU A 103 3.26 -9.07 -1.89
C LEU A 103 4.62 -8.85 -1.23
N TYR A 104 5.65 -8.77 -2.06
CA TYR A 104 7.03 -8.48 -1.68
C TYR A 104 7.36 -7.08 -2.17
N GLY A 105 7.43 -6.13 -1.24
CA GLY A 105 7.70 -4.72 -1.53
C GLY A 105 9.13 -4.34 -1.17
N ARG A 106 9.89 -3.79 -2.11
CA ARG A 106 11.26 -3.29 -1.89
C ARG A 106 11.52 -1.99 -2.64
N GLN A 107 12.59 -1.28 -2.29
CA GLN A 107 13.16 -0.27 -3.20
C GLN A 107 13.77 -0.98 -4.40
N GLU A 108 13.67 -0.36 -5.58
CA GLU A 108 14.21 -0.94 -6.81
C GLU A 108 15.72 -1.21 -6.71
N ALA A 109 16.46 -0.35 -6.00
CA ALA A 109 17.90 -0.49 -5.77
C ALA A 109 18.29 -1.59 -4.76
N MET A 110 17.35 -2.11 -3.97
CA MET A 110 17.61 -3.14 -2.96
C MET A 110 17.50 -4.55 -3.53
N SER A 111 18.14 -5.52 -2.89
CA SER A 111 18.04 -6.92 -3.28
C SER A 111 16.65 -7.51 -2.95
N ALA A 112 16.32 -8.65 -3.56
CA ALA A 112 15.04 -9.32 -3.30
C ALA A 112 14.91 -9.84 -1.85
N GLU A 113 16.02 -10.22 -1.22
CA GLU A 113 16.08 -10.73 0.15
C GLU A 113 15.68 -9.67 1.20
N GLU A 114 15.80 -8.40 0.85
CA GLU A 114 15.47 -7.26 1.71
C GLU A 114 14.00 -6.81 1.57
N SER A 115 13.17 -7.59 0.89
CA SER A 115 11.77 -7.25 0.67
C SER A 115 10.96 -7.27 1.97
N PHE A 116 10.09 -6.28 2.13
CA PHE A 116 9.00 -6.37 3.08
C PHE A 116 7.92 -7.29 2.52
N ILE A 117 7.40 -8.16 3.38
CA ILE A 117 6.37 -9.13 3.02
C ILE A 117 5.03 -8.61 3.52
N PHE A 118 4.00 -8.76 2.70
CA PHE A 118 2.61 -8.46 3.02
C PHE A 118 1.75 -9.65 2.58
N VAL A 119 0.97 -10.21 3.49
CA VAL A 119 -0.05 -11.20 3.15
C VAL A 119 -1.38 -10.48 3.12
N MET A 120 -2.03 -10.49 1.96
CA MET A 120 -3.21 -9.68 1.70
C MET A 120 -4.33 -10.51 1.09
N GLU A 121 -5.56 -10.18 1.45
CA GLU A 121 -6.72 -10.58 0.67
C GLU A 121 -6.66 -9.90 -0.70
N ARG A 122 -7.07 -10.63 -1.74
CA ARG A 122 -6.87 -10.22 -3.12
C ARG A 122 -7.70 -8.99 -3.48
N ASP A 123 -8.92 -8.85 -2.94
CA ASP A 123 -9.74 -7.63 -2.86
C ASP A 123 -10.98 -7.88 -1.96
N ARG A 124 -11.50 -6.84 -1.29
CA ARG A 124 -12.93 -6.76 -0.96
C ARG A 124 -13.60 -6.21 -2.22
N GLN A 125 -14.32 -7.05 -2.96
CA GLN A 125 -15.22 -6.59 -4.03
C GLN A 125 -16.38 -5.76 -3.45
#